data_AF-A0A1B8ETM7-F1
#
_entry.id   AF-A0A1B8ETM7-F1
#
_cell.length_a   1.000
_cell.length_b   1.000
_cell.length_c   1.000
_cell.angle_alpha   90.00
_cell.angle_beta   90.00
_cell.angle_gamma   90.00
#
_symmetry.space_group_name_H-M   'P 1'
#
loop_
_entity.id
_entity.type
_entity.pdbx_description
1 polymer ?
#
loop_
_entity_poly.entity_id
_entity_poly.type
_entity_poly.pdbx_seq_one_letter_code
_entity_poly.pdbx_strand_id
1 'polypeptide(L)'
;MPTRPALLSMPSPSPSPTPSLRRSAYLPRPLTSLLLLAVCLTFTLALAARPPTIPDTLVPPADLGGAVAAELRALEEKGIVLLDTRPPPRVGGQWDLGSYSGGLMRRGGVDLVLPRAEEGGVSTTTSAPSKTSTKSSSSTTISSSASDSVATATPTNTTADLPKPFDSNIGADFASEECPVFIASFLANPEFQDCYPVSLLLESSQAFFQTLRSPFLTTALLDHSCAAPSTCAPYLSSLAATLNSTCSLDLSRSNPTATMALTGLLAYPSLRTATCLKSSTGSYCFADAITNSTSDEDAYVYYLGVGNELPSTTRMTCNKCLKDVVGVFGAAAANRTAPVAAVYAEGAAVVNGVCGKGWVNETVPSALTGAAASSRGLGGVVVAVVVGVVMVVM
;
A
#
# COMPACT_ATOMS: atom_id res chain seq x y z
N MET A 1 62.03 -70.26 -9.76
CA MET A 1 60.82 -69.63 -10.33
C MET A 1 59.66 -69.84 -9.35
N PRO A 2 58.81 -68.83 -9.09
CA PRO A 2 58.84 -68.11 -7.81
C PRO A 2 57.69 -68.40 -6.82
N THR A 3 58.09 -68.43 -5.54
CA THR A 3 57.54 -67.85 -4.28
C THR A 3 56.04 -67.46 -4.09
N ARG A 4 55.47 -67.99 -2.98
CA ARG A 4 54.38 -67.47 -2.09
C ARG A 4 54.51 -65.95 -1.76
N PRO A 5 53.46 -65.18 -1.32
CA PRO A 5 52.65 -65.35 -0.08
C PRO A 5 51.12 -65.07 -0.27
N ALA A 6 50.17 -65.49 0.59
CA ALA A 6 49.79 -65.12 1.97
C ALA A 6 49.13 -63.72 2.15
N LEU A 7 47.81 -63.71 2.40
CA LEU A 7 47.01 -62.73 3.18
C LEU A 7 45.73 -63.48 3.61
N LEU A 8 45.58 -64.06 4.81
CA LEU A 8 45.33 -63.49 6.14
C LEU A 8 44.17 -62.48 6.25
N SER A 9 43.12 -62.97 6.93
CA SER A 9 42.34 -62.30 7.98
C SER A 9 41.26 -61.30 7.54
N MET A 10 39.99 -61.71 7.69
CA MET A 10 38.93 -60.82 8.14
C MET A 10 38.10 -61.50 9.25
N PRO A 11 37.88 -60.81 10.38
CA PRO A 11 37.14 -61.32 11.53
C PRO A 11 35.61 -61.18 11.36
N SER A 12 34.89 -62.11 11.97
CA SER A 12 33.44 -62.14 12.12
C SER A 12 32.88 -60.89 12.82
N PRO A 13 31.73 -60.35 12.40
CA PRO A 13 31.02 -59.35 13.18
C PRO A 13 30.24 -59.99 14.33
N SER A 14 30.50 -59.47 15.53
CA SER A 14 29.80 -59.71 16.79
C SER A 14 28.30 -59.39 16.71
N PRO A 15 27.41 -60.14 17.39
CA PRO A 15 26.00 -59.79 17.47
C PRO A 15 25.78 -58.64 18.47
N SER A 16 25.16 -57.57 17.98
CA SER A 16 24.66 -56.43 18.76
C SER A 16 23.15 -56.62 19.06
N PRO A 17 22.60 -55.90 20.05
CA PRO A 17 21.70 -56.48 21.05
C PRO A 17 20.21 -56.49 20.66
N THR A 18 19.51 -57.44 21.27
CA THR A 18 18.05 -57.55 21.31
C THR A 18 17.36 -56.26 21.78
N PRO A 19 16.19 -55.91 21.23
CA PRO A 19 15.44 -54.72 21.62
C PRO A 19 14.89 -54.86 23.04
N SER A 20 15.22 -53.90 23.90
CA SER A 20 14.58 -53.72 25.19
C SER A 20 13.14 -53.25 24.98
N LEU A 21 12.18 -54.07 25.38
CA LEU A 21 10.78 -53.69 25.52
C LEU A 21 10.69 -52.56 26.55
N ARG A 22 10.61 -51.31 26.08
CA ARG A 22 10.14 -50.18 26.91
C ARG A 22 8.69 -50.47 27.30
N ARG A 23 8.49 -50.86 28.56
CA ARG A 23 7.19 -50.72 29.23
C ARG A 23 6.85 -49.23 29.30
N SER A 24 6.03 -48.75 28.39
CA SER A 24 5.28 -47.52 28.61
C SER A 24 4.35 -47.75 29.80
N ALA A 25 4.67 -47.11 30.92
CA ALA A 25 3.78 -47.05 32.07
C ALA A 25 2.53 -46.27 31.64
N TYR A 26 1.44 -46.99 31.41
CA TYR A 26 0.11 -46.41 31.27
C TYR A 26 -0.28 -45.80 32.62
N LEU A 27 -0.22 -44.47 32.72
CA LEU A 27 -0.87 -43.72 33.79
C LEU A 27 -2.39 -43.85 33.63
N PRO A 28 -3.13 -44.12 34.72
CA PRO A 28 -4.57 -44.32 34.63
C PRO A 28 -5.26 -43.01 34.22
N ARG A 29 -6.17 -43.13 33.24
CA ARG A 29 -6.97 -42.07 32.60
C ARG A 29 -7.66 -41.03 33.52
N PRO A 30 -8.04 -41.30 34.79
CA PRO A 30 -8.62 -40.25 35.63
C PRO A 30 -7.60 -39.17 36.06
N LEU A 31 -6.31 -39.49 36.16
CA LEU A 31 -5.29 -38.54 36.63
C LEU A 31 -4.90 -37.51 35.56
N THR A 32 -4.90 -37.90 34.29
CA THR A 32 -4.63 -36.97 33.17
C THR A 32 -5.74 -35.92 33.02
N SER A 33 -6.99 -36.29 33.31
CA SER A 33 -8.11 -35.37 33.26
C SER A 33 -8.09 -34.35 34.41
N LEU A 34 -7.64 -34.76 35.60
CA LEU A 34 -7.51 -33.87 36.75
C LEU A 34 -6.37 -32.86 36.57
N LEU A 35 -5.27 -33.29 35.94
CA LEU A 35 -4.12 -32.44 35.66
C LEU A 35 -4.43 -31.39 34.59
N LEU A 36 -5.19 -31.75 33.55
CA LEU A 36 -5.72 -30.80 32.56
C LEU A 36 -6.70 -29.79 33.17
N LEU A 37 -7.59 -30.23 34.06
CA LEU A 37 -8.56 -29.36 34.73
C LEU A 37 -7.88 -28.38 35.70
N ALA A 38 -6.82 -28.83 36.40
CA ALA A 38 -5.99 -27.96 37.23
C ALA A 38 -5.23 -26.91 36.40
N VAL A 39 -4.67 -27.28 35.25
CA VAL A 39 -4.00 -26.35 34.34
C VAL A 39 -4.98 -25.32 33.78
N CYS A 40 -6.19 -25.72 33.38
CA CYS A 40 -7.23 -24.81 32.91
C CYS A 40 -7.68 -23.81 33.99
N LEU A 41 -7.83 -24.25 35.25
CA LEU A 41 -8.20 -23.36 36.36
C LEU A 41 -7.11 -22.33 36.69
N THR A 42 -5.84 -22.69 36.55
CA THR A 42 -4.73 -21.72 36.73
C THR A 42 -4.65 -20.69 35.61
N PHE A 43 -5.05 -21.05 34.38
CA PHE A 43 -5.05 -20.11 33.26
C PHE A 43 -6.19 -19.07 33.34
N THR A 44 -7.33 -19.44 33.94
CA THR A 44 -8.45 -18.50 34.14
C THR A 44 -8.24 -17.46 35.24
N LEU A 45 -7.32 -17.71 36.19
CA LEU A 45 -7.01 -16.77 37.28
C LEU A 45 -5.93 -15.74 36.93
N ALA A 46 -5.23 -15.89 35.80
CA ALA A 46 -4.22 -14.95 35.32
C ALA A 46 -4.77 -13.84 34.39
N LEU A 47 -6.05 -13.90 33.97
CA LEU A 47 -6.68 -12.88 33.11
C LEU A 47 -7.57 -11.87 33.86
N ALA A 48 -7.58 -11.87 35.19
CA ALA A 48 -8.26 -10.84 35.99
C ALA A 48 -7.32 -9.70 36.40
N ALA A 49 -6.34 -9.34 35.56
CA ALA A 49 -5.64 -8.06 35.69
C ALA A 49 -6.48 -6.99 34.98
N ARG A 50 -7.05 -6.08 35.78
CA ARG A 50 -7.77 -4.89 35.29
C ARG A 50 -6.95 -4.18 34.21
N PRO A 51 -7.54 -3.75 33.08
CA PRO A 51 -6.84 -2.87 32.16
C PRO A 51 -6.48 -1.57 32.89
N PRO A 52 -5.27 -1.01 32.68
CA PRO A 52 -4.95 0.32 33.19
C PRO A 52 -5.90 1.34 32.54
N THR A 53 -6.62 2.08 33.37
CA THR A 53 -7.42 3.23 32.94
C THR A 53 -6.47 4.28 32.38
N ILE A 54 -6.48 4.45 31.06
CA ILE A 54 -5.84 5.58 30.37
C ILE A 54 -6.65 6.83 30.76
N PRO A 55 -6.04 7.87 31.35
CA PRO A 55 -6.75 9.13 31.56
C PRO A 55 -7.01 9.79 30.20
N ASP A 56 -8.29 9.99 29.86
CA ASP A 56 -8.80 10.73 28.69
C ASP A 56 -8.56 12.25 28.78
N THR A 57 -7.35 12.64 29.20
CA THR A 57 -6.90 14.03 29.12
C THR A 57 -5.68 14.07 28.22
N LEU A 58 -5.94 14.08 26.92
CA LEU A 58 -5.03 14.67 25.93
C LEU A 58 -4.94 16.17 26.25
N VAL A 59 -4.02 16.54 27.15
CA VAL A 59 -3.54 17.91 27.22
C VAL A 59 -2.60 18.08 26.03
N PRO A 60 -2.96 18.83 24.98
CA PRO A 60 -2.01 19.14 23.93
C PRO A 60 -0.84 19.90 24.55
N PRO A 61 0.43 19.63 24.16
CA PRO A 61 1.56 20.41 24.63
C PRO A 61 1.29 21.89 24.32
N ALA A 62 1.20 22.72 25.37
CA ALA A 62 0.83 24.13 25.29
C ALA A 62 1.74 24.95 24.36
N ASP A 63 2.95 24.44 24.08
CA ASP A 63 3.97 25.14 23.31
C ASP A 63 3.92 24.87 21.79
N LEU A 64 3.20 23.85 21.30
CA LEU A 64 3.05 23.64 19.85
C LEU A 64 1.97 24.52 19.22
N GLY A 65 0.92 24.88 19.98
CA GLY A 65 -0.19 25.68 19.48
C GLY A 65 0.21 27.11 19.10
N GLY A 66 1.19 27.69 19.82
CA GLY A 66 1.68 29.05 19.57
C GLY A 66 2.48 29.17 18.27
N ALA A 67 3.36 28.19 18.00
CA ALA A 67 4.17 28.17 16.78
C ALA A 67 3.29 27.98 15.53
N VAL A 68 2.35 27.04 15.60
CA VAL A 68 1.40 26.77 14.52
C VAL A 68 0.46 27.97 14.30
N ALA A 69 -0.04 28.61 15.36
CA ALA A 69 -0.89 29.80 15.23
C ALA A 69 -0.15 31.03 14.66
N ALA A 70 1.16 31.16 14.88
CA ALA A 70 1.97 32.21 14.29
C ALA A 70 2.21 31.98 12.79
N GLU A 71 2.47 30.73 12.42
CA GLU A 71 2.68 30.34 11.02
C GLU A 71 1.38 30.44 10.19
N LEU A 72 0.24 30.05 10.77
CA LEU A 72 -1.06 30.23 10.12
C LEU A 72 -1.45 31.71 9.96
N ARG A 73 -1.13 32.59 10.92
CA ARG A 73 -1.34 34.04 10.77
C ARG A 73 -0.48 34.64 9.67
N ALA A 74 0.77 34.19 9.53
CA ALA A 74 1.64 34.62 8.45
C ALA A 74 1.15 34.17 7.06
N LEU A 75 0.39 33.07 6.99
CA LEU A 75 -0.25 32.59 5.76
C LEU A 75 -1.57 33.31 5.44
N GLU A 76 -2.30 33.77 6.47
CA GLU A 76 -3.48 34.63 6.33
C GLU A 76 -3.13 36.00 5.79
N GLU A 77 -2.06 36.62 6.30
CA GLU A 77 -1.57 37.93 5.84
C GLU A 77 -1.11 37.89 4.38
N LYS A 78 -0.66 36.72 3.91
CA LYS A 78 -0.31 36.47 2.50
C LYS A 78 -1.51 36.13 1.62
N GLY A 79 -2.72 36.04 2.19
CA GLY A 79 -3.95 35.72 1.46
C GLY A 79 -4.03 34.28 0.94
N ILE A 80 -3.18 33.38 1.44
CA ILE A 80 -3.07 31.98 0.99
C ILE A 80 -4.14 31.11 1.66
N VAL A 81 -4.49 31.43 2.91
CA VAL A 81 -5.50 30.71 3.71
C VAL A 81 -6.39 31.73 4.42
N LEU A 82 -7.70 31.49 4.45
CA LEU A 82 -8.63 32.24 5.29
C LEU A 82 -8.83 31.48 6.61
N LEU A 83 -8.36 32.04 7.73
CA LEU A 83 -8.57 31.44 9.04
C LEU A 83 -9.98 31.74 9.54
N ASP A 84 -10.80 30.70 9.72
CA ASP A 84 -12.09 30.85 10.40
C ASP A 84 -11.86 30.98 11.91
N THR A 85 -11.93 32.22 12.41
CA THR A 85 -11.76 32.56 13.82
C THR A 85 -13.05 32.42 14.64
N ARG A 86 -14.13 31.90 14.04
CA ARG A 86 -15.38 31.71 14.76
C ARG A 86 -15.17 30.69 15.89
N PRO A 87 -15.63 31.00 17.12
CA PRO A 87 -15.53 30.06 18.22
C PRO A 87 -16.30 28.78 17.86
N PRO A 88 -15.76 27.59 18.17
CA PRO A 88 -16.46 26.35 17.88
C PRO A 88 -17.82 26.35 18.60
N PRO A 89 -18.88 25.81 17.97
CA PRO A 89 -20.18 25.71 18.61
C PRO A 89 -20.04 24.90 19.90
N ARG A 90 -20.63 25.40 20.99
CA ARG A 90 -20.55 24.73 22.29
C ARG A 90 -21.27 23.38 22.21
N VAL A 91 -20.52 22.30 22.37
CA VAL A 91 -21.08 20.94 22.41
C VAL A 91 -21.74 20.74 23.78
N GLY A 92 -23.06 20.73 23.83
CA GLY A 92 -23.81 20.58 25.08
C GLY A 92 -25.23 21.14 25.12
N GLY A 93 -25.83 21.49 23.98
CA GLY A 93 -27.24 21.86 23.87
C GLY A 93 -27.84 21.24 22.62
N GLN A 94 -28.99 20.60 22.81
CA GLN A 94 -29.87 19.94 21.84
C GLN A 94 -29.73 20.43 20.40
N TRP A 95 -29.44 19.52 19.45
CA TRP A 95 -29.56 19.77 18.03
C TRP A 95 -31.04 19.96 17.69
N ASP A 96 -31.54 21.18 17.89
CA ASP A 96 -32.89 21.54 17.53
C ASP A 96 -32.91 21.80 16.01
N LEU A 97 -33.39 20.82 15.25
CA LEU A 97 -33.71 20.95 13.83
C LEU A 97 -35.03 21.75 13.66
N GLY A 98 -35.11 22.90 14.31
CA GLY A 98 -36.22 23.82 14.27
C GLY A 98 -36.16 24.69 13.01
N SER A 99 -36.97 24.31 12.01
CA SER A 99 -37.48 25.10 10.87
C SER A 99 -36.77 26.43 10.60
N TYR A 100 -35.69 26.38 9.82
CA TYR A 100 -35.04 27.58 9.29
C TYR A 100 -35.83 28.11 8.09
N SER A 101 -36.73 29.07 8.34
CA SER A 101 -37.32 29.92 7.29
C SER A 101 -36.35 31.08 6.99
N GLY A 102 -35.29 30.78 6.25
CA GLY A 102 -34.34 31.75 5.72
C GLY A 102 -33.71 31.17 4.45
N GLY A 103 -34.02 31.78 3.30
CA GLY A 103 -33.62 31.28 1.99
C GLY A 103 -32.11 31.10 1.81
N LEU A 104 -31.75 30.15 0.94
CA LEU A 104 -30.38 29.93 0.46
C LEU A 104 -29.78 31.25 -0.05
N MET A 105 -28.82 31.81 0.70
CA MET A 105 -27.97 32.91 0.23
C MET A 105 -27.17 32.42 -0.98
N ARG A 106 -27.64 32.82 -2.16
CA ARG A 106 -26.90 32.75 -3.43
C ARG A 106 -25.66 33.62 -3.28
N ARG A 107 -24.48 33.02 -3.49
CA ARG A 107 -23.17 33.71 -3.51
C ARG A 107 -23.28 34.96 -4.40
N GLY A 108 -23.08 36.15 -3.80
CA GLY A 108 -23.35 37.43 -4.43
C GLY A 108 -22.60 37.63 -5.74
N GLY A 109 -23.35 37.87 -6.82
CA GLY A 109 -22.87 38.55 -8.01
C GLY A 109 -22.86 40.04 -7.73
N VAL A 110 -21.74 40.69 -8.00
CA VAL A 110 -21.63 42.15 -7.93
C VAL A 110 -22.24 42.70 -9.22
N ASP A 111 -23.52 43.09 -9.13
CA ASP A 111 -24.18 43.88 -10.16
C ASP A 111 -23.89 45.36 -9.85
N LEU A 112 -23.05 45.99 -10.67
CA LEU A 112 -22.76 47.41 -10.59
C LEU A 112 -23.95 48.18 -11.18
N VAL A 113 -24.90 48.54 -10.33
CA VAL A 113 -25.96 49.50 -10.68
C VAL A 113 -25.65 50.88 -10.10
N LEU A 114 -25.59 51.83 -11.02
CA LEU A 114 -25.38 53.28 -10.91
C LEU A 114 -26.22 53.97 -9.82
N PRO A 115 -25.69 55.05 -9.20
CA PRO A 115 -26.53 56.04 -8.52
C PRO A 115 -27.05 57.07 -9.54
N ARG A 116 -28.38 57.23 -9.60
CA ARG A 116 -29.04 58.40 -10.19
C ARG A 116 -29.53 59.30 -9.06
N ALA A 117 -29.06 60.55 -9.06
CA ALA A 117 -29.79 61.69 -8.53
C ALA A 117 -29.54 62.87 -9.47
N GLU A 118 -30.62 63.51 -9.89
CA GLU A 118 -30.68 64.64 -10.82
C GLU A 118 -30.28 65.97 -10.16
N GLU A 119 -29.75 66.90 -10.96
CA GLU A 119 -30.28 68.25 -11.19
C GLU A 119 -29.25 69.12 -11.93
N GLY A 120 -29.70 69.92 -12.90
CA GLY A 120 -28.97 71.12 -13.34
C GLY A 120 -28.38 71.14 -14.76
N GLY A 121 -29.19 71.56 -15.73
CA GLY A 121 -28.89 72.80 -16.48
C GLY A 121 -27.94 72.80 -17.70
N VAL A 122 -28.56 72.79 -18.88
CA VAL A 122 -28.34 73.64 -20.08
C VAL A 122 -26.99 73.64 -20.87
N SER A 123 -27.13 73.22 -22.14
CA SER A 123 -26.87 74.01 -23.37
C SER A 123 -25.68 73.65 -24.29
N THR A 124 -26.04 73.31 -25.56
CA THR A 124 -25.41 73.67 -26.87
C THR A 124 -23.98 73.15 -27.17
N THR A 125 -23.56 72.65 -28.34
CA THR A 125 -23.97 72.76 -29.76
C THR A 125 -23.30 71.66 -30.61
N THR A 126 -24.02 71.17 -31.61
CA THR A 126 -23.67 70.76 -32.99
C THR A 126 -22.19 70.69 -33.45
N SER A 127 -21.79 69.58 -34.08
CA SER A 127 -21.33 69.47 -35.51
C SER A 127 -20.32 68.32 -35.76
N ALA A 128 -20.45 67.70 -36.94
CA ALA A 128 -19.58 66.68 -37.56
C ALA A 128 -18.12 67.18 -37.77
N PRO A 129 -17.12 66.34 -38.17
CA PRO A 129 -17.04 65.84 -39.57
C PRO A 129 -16.28 64.50 -39.81
N SER A 130 -16.42 64.02 -41.06
CA SER A 130 -15.58 63.03 -41.75
C SER A 130 -14.16 63.56 -42.09
N LYS A 131 -13.16 62.67 -42.24
CA LYS A 131 -12.24 62.50 -43.41
C LYS A 131 -10.96 61.69 -43.09
N THR A 132 -10.87 60.51 -43.73
CA THR A 132 -9.84 60.00 -44.67
C THR A 132 -8.32 60.30 -44.49
N SER A 133 -7.57 59.19 -44.35
CA SER A 133 -6.22 58.83 -44.88
C SER A 133 -4.94 59.49 -44.33
N THR A 134 -4.00 58.68 -43.79
CA THR A 134 -2.67 58.42 -44.41
C THR A 134 -2.00 57.12 -43.88
N LYS A 135 -1.13 56.57 -44.74
CA LYS A 135 -0.39 55.29 -44.83
C LYS A 135 0.45 54.76 -43.65
N SER A 136 0.46 53.41 -43.59
CA SER A 136 1.58 52.45 -43.41
C SER A 136 2.52 52.55 -42.20
N SER A 137 2.59 51.48 -41.40
CA SER A 137 3.63 50.41 -41.48
C SER A 137 3.63 49.53 -40.22
N SER A 138 3.59 48.20 -40.43
CA SER A 138 4.24 47.15 -39.63
C SER A 138 4.18 47.21 -38.08
N SER A 139 3.40 46.33 -37.46
CA SER A 139 3.91 45.35 -36.48
C SER A 139 2.82 44.41 -35.96
N THR A 140 3.12 43.12 -36.13
CA THR A 140 2.83 41.97 -35.26
C THR A 140 1.54 41.95 -34.44
N THR A 141 0.62 41.10 -34.88
CA THR A 141 -0.55 40.59 -34.16
C THR A 141 -0.17 39.94 -32.83
N ILE A 142 -0.66 40.49 -31.72
CA ILE A 142 -0.82 39.75 -30.46
C ILE A 142 -2.32 39.78 -30.15
N SER A 143 -2.99 38.66 -30.44
CA SER A 143 -4.40 38.48 -30.11
C SER A 143 -4.53 38.19 -28.62
N SER A 144 -5.30 39.04 -27.96
CA SER A 144 -5.84 38.88 -26.63
C SER A 144 -6.69 37.61 -26.55
N SER A 145 -6.38 36.72 -25.62
CA SER A 145 -7.34 35.75 -25.09
C SER A 145 -7.19 35.74 -23.57
N ALA A 146 -8.07 36.51 -22.93
CA ALA A 146 -8.28 36.45 -21.50
C ALA A 146 -8.83 35.06 -21.17
N SER A 147 -8.05 34.29 -20.43
CA SER A 147 -8.50 33.07 -19.76
C SER A 147 -8.53 33.38 -18.27
N ASP A 148 -9.68 33.11 -17.64
CA ASP A 148 -9.88 33.17 -16.21
C ASP A 148 -8.86 32.29 -15.49
N SER A 149 -7.84 32.93 -14.92
CA SER A 149 -6.84 32.28 -14.10
C SER A 149 -7.46 31.95 -12.74
N VAL A 150 -7.95 30.72 -12.59
CA VAL A 150 -8.09 30.09 -11.27
C VAL A 150 -6.71 30.12 -10.63
N ALA A 151 -6.59 30.67 -9.42
CA ALA A 151 -5.35 30.60 -8.66
C ALA A 151 -5.04 29.13 -8.35
N THR A 152 -4.26 28.49 -9.21
CA THR A 152 -3.57 27.25 -8.88
C THR A 152 -2.67 27.56 -7.71
N ALA A 153 -2.97 26.99 -6.54
CA ALA A 153 -2.02 27.00 -5.43
C ALA A 153 -0.71 26.44 -5.99
N THR A 154 0.34 27.27 -6.02
CA THR A 154 1.71 26.83 -6.27
C THR A 154 1.94 25.64 -5.33
N PRO A 155 2.45 24.49 -5.79
CA PRO A 155 2.77 23.40 -4.88
C PRO A 155 3.71 24.00 -3.83
N THR A 156 3.22 24.13 -2.61
CA THR A 156 4.13 24.34 -1.49
C THR A 156 4.95 23.07 -1.53
N ASN A 157 6.23 23.19 -1.88
CA ASN A 157 7.23 22.15 -1.68
C ASN A 157 7.20 21.84 -0.19
N THR A 158 6.26 21.00 0.20
CA THR A 158 6.26 20.33 1.48
C THR A 158 7.36 19.32 1.29
N THR A 159 8.59 19.74 1.56
CA THR A 159 9.74 18.86 1.73
C THR A 159 9.52 18.07 3.03
N ALA A 160 8.37 17.42 3.17
CA ALA A 160 8.23 16.31 4.08
C ALA A 160 9.06 15.21 3.44
N ASP A 161 10.13 14.81 4.13
CA ASP A 161 10.97 13.71 3.68
C ASP A 161 10.08 12.50 3.37
N LEU A 162 10.21 11.97 2.14
CA LEU A 162 9.46 10.79 1.74
C LEU A 162 9.83 9.64 2.70
N PRO A 163 8.84 8.87 3.19
CA PRO A 163 9.12 7.75 4.07
C PRO A 163 10.01 6.73 3.36
N LYS A 164 10.89 6.10 4.13
CA LYS A 164 11.86 5.13 3.64
C LYS A 164 11.56 3.76 4.26
N PRO A 165 11.78 2.66 3.52
CA PRO A 165 11.71 1.34 4.11
C PRO A 165 12.69 1.20 5.28
N PHE A 166 12.29 0.48 6.32
CA PHE A 166 13.09 0.24 7.52
C PHE A 166 13.59 1.52 8.22
N ASP A 167 12.77 2.58 8.23
CA ASP A 167 13.07 3.85 8.89
C ASP A 167 13.18 3.75 10.42
N SER A 168 12.65 2.67 11.00
CA SER A 168 12.63 2.40 12.43
C SER A 168 13.62 1.31 12.79
N ASN A 169 14.90 1.56 12.51
CA ASN A 169 16.04 0.69 12.79
C ASN A 169 15.89 -0.77 12.32
N ILE A 170 16.70 -1.17 11.34
CA ILE A 170 16.85 -2.56 10.92
C ILE A 170 17.25 -3.38 12.17
N GLY A 171 16.38 -4.28 12.65
CA GLY A 171 16.55 -5.00 13.93
C GLY A 171 17.88 -5.75 14.07
N ALA A 172 18.30 -6.07 15.30
CA ALA A 172 19.67 -6.54 15.58
C ALA A 172 19.87 -8.08 15.52
N ASP A 173 18.85 -8.87 15.20
CA ASP A 173 18.86 -10.32 15.41
C ASP A 173 19.17 -11.14 14.15
N PHE A 174 20.21 -10.75 13.41
CA PHE A 174 20.66 -11.50 12.24
C PHE A 174 21.60 -12.65 12.63
N ALA A 175 21.39 -13.80 12.02
CA ALA A 175 22.23 -14.98 12.11
C ALA A 175 23.45 -14.90 11.18
N SER A 176 23.38 -14.12 10.10
CA SER A 176 24.50 -13.82 9.22
C SER A 176 24.81 -12.33 9.19
N GLU A 177 26.09 -11.96 9.14
CA GLU A 177 26.51 -10.56 9.02
C GLU A 177 26.28 -10.01 7.60
N GLU A 178 26.26 -10.88 6.59
CA GLU A 178 26.10 -10.51 5.18
C GLU A 178 24.68 -10.01 4.86
N CYS A 179 23.66 -10.56 5.52
CA CYS A 179 22.27 -10.18 5.28
C CYS A 179 21.95 -8.70 5.60
N PRO A 180 22.22 -8.18 6.81
CA PRO A 180 21.96 -6.78 7.13
C PRO A 180 22.81 -5.82 6.27
N VAL A 181 24.04 -6.21 5.92
CA VAL A 181 24.90 -5.43 5.03
C VAL A 181 24.30 -5.33 3.63
N PHE A 182 23.81 -6.45 3.09
CA PHE A 182 23.14 -6.46 1.80
C PHE A 182 21.86 -5.61 1.82
N ILE A 183 21.04 -5.72 2.87
CA ILE A 183 19.83 -4.91 3.04
C ILE A 183 20.17 -3.42 3.05
N ALA A 184 21.14 -3.01 3.88
CA ALA A 184 21.59 -1.62 3.93
C ALA A 184 22.13 -1.13 2.58
N SER A 185 22.82 -2.00 1.83
CA SER A 185 23.43 -1.63 0.55
C SER A 185 22.40 -1.29 -0.53
N PHE A 186 21.33 -2.06 -0.69
CA PHE A 186 20.32 -1.75 -1.69
C PHE A 186 19.43 -0.60 -1.25
N LEU A 187 19.15 -0.43 0.05
CA LEU A 187 18.38 0.72 0.56
C LEU A 187 19.11 2.06 0.31
N ALA A 188 20.44 2.05 0.31
CA ALA A 188 21.28 3.20 -0.01
C ALA A 188 21.44 3.43 -1.52
N ASN A 189 21.04 2.48 -2.37
CA ASN A 189 21.24 2.58 -3.82
C ASN A 189 20.23 3.58 -4.44
N PRO A 190 20.68 4.57 -5.22
CA PRO A 190 19.79 5.55 -5.86
C PRO A 190 18.79 4.90 -6.82
N GLU A 191 19.18 3.87 -7.56
CA GLU A 191 18.27 3.13 -8.46
C GLU A 191 17.12 2.46 -7.69
N PHE A 192 17.40 1.97 -6.47
CA PHE A 192 16.37 1.46 -5.58
C PHE A 192 15.44 2.57 -5.07
N GLN A 193 16.01 3.73 -4.70
CA GLN A 193 15.24 4.88 -4.20
C GLN A 193 14.30 5.44 -5.28
N ASP A 194 14.73 5.46 -6.55
CA ASP A 194 13.90 5.87 -7.69
C ASP A 194 12.70 4.93 -7.93
N CYS A 195 12.85 3.64 -7.57
CA CYS A 195 11.77 2.67 -7.70
C CYS A 195 10.67 2.79 -6.64
N TYR A 196 10.99 3.45 -5.53
CA TYR A 196 10.12 3.80 -4.41
C TYR A 196 9.04 2.74 -4.11
N PRO A 197 9.45 1.54 -3.65
CA PRO A 197 8.57 0.39 -3.51
C PRO A 197 7.63 0.52 -2.31
N VAL A 198 6.38 0.91 -2.57
CA VAL A 198 5.30 0.97 -1.56
C VAL A 198 5.13 -0.38 -0.86
N SER A 199 5.41 -1.49 -1.55
CA SER A 199 5.41 -2.83 -0.96
C SER A 199 6.32 -3.00 0.25
N LEU A 200 7.53 -2.40 0.25
CA LEU A 200 8.40 -2.44 1.43
C LEU A 200 7.94 -1.45 2.50
N LEU A 201 7.36 -0.31 2.11
CA LEU A 201 6.84 0.68 3.05
C LEU A 201 5.69 0.12 3.90
N LEU A 202 4.81 -0.68 3.28
CA LEU A 202 3.65 -1.30 3.94
C LEU A 202 4.02 -2.15 5.17
N GLU A 203 5.18 -2.79 5.17
CA GLU A 203 5.60 -3.69 6.25
C GLU A 203 6.64 -3.06 7.19
N SER A 204 7.43 -2.10 6.70
CA SER A 204 8.68 -1.70 7.38
C SER A 204 8.83 -0.22 7.73
N SER A 205 7.90 0.66 7.33
CA SER A 205 8.07 2.11 7.51
C SER A 205 7.04 2.71 8.49
N GLN A 206 7.53 3.22 9.61
CA GLN A 206 6.71 3.99 10.56
C GLN A 206 6.32 5.35 10.00
N ALA A 207 7.22 6.03 9.28
CA ALA A 207 6.94 7.30 8.64
C ALA A 207 5.86 7.16 7.56
N PHE A 208 5.81 6.03 6.86
CA PHE A 208 4.73 5.72 5.91
C PHE A 208 3.37 5.74 6.61
N PHE A 209 3.23 5.06 7.76
CA PHE A 209 1.98 5.09 8.53
C PHE A 209 1.61 6.48 9.05
N GLN A 210 2.58 7.37 9.27
CA GLN A 210 2.30 8.77 9.56
C GLN A 210 1.81 9.52 8.32
N THR A 211 2.43 9.29 7.16
CA THR A 211 2.01 9.84 5.87
C THR A 211 0.57 9.46 5.53
N LEU A 212 0.16 8.21 5.84
CA LEU A 212 -1.18 7.69 5.60
C LEU A 212 -2.29 8.46 6.33
N ARG A 213 -1.97 9.19 7.40
CA ARG A 213 -2.93 10.02 8.15
C ARG A 213 -3.34 11.30 7.40
N SER A 214 -2.65 11.63 6.30
CA SER A 214 -2.95 12.78 5.46
C SER A 214 -3.28 12.35 4.04
N PRO A 215 -4.50 12.61 3.54
CA PRO A 215 -4.86 12.28 2.15
C PRO A 215 -3.95 12.96 1.13
N PHE A 216 -3.53 14.20 1.42
CA PHE A 216 -2.63 14.97 0.55
C PHE A 216 -1.25 14.33 0.48
N LEU A 217 -0.63 14.02 1.63
CA LEU A 217 0.70 13.40 1.65
C LEU A 217 0.67 11.98 1.07
N THR A 218 -0.42 11.23 1.32
CA THR A 218 -0.62 9.90 0.73
C THR A 218 -0.68 9.98 -0.79
N THR A 219 -1.41 10.97 -1.34
CA THR A 219 -1.50 11.16 -2.80
C THR A 219 -0.15 11.54 -3.39
N ALA A 220 0.58 12.47 -2.77
CA ALA A 220 1.92 12.87 -3.22
C ALA A 220 2.92 11.70 -3.19
N LEU A 221 2.85 10.86 -2.16
CA LEU A 221 3.65 9.64 -2.05
C LEU A 221 3.32 8.65 -3.17
N LEU A 222 2.03 8.43 -3.44
CA LEU A 222 1.58 7.55 -4.51
C LEU A 222 1.96 8.09 -5.89
N ASP A 223 1.89 9.39 -6.12
CA ASP A 223 2.36 10.02 -7.37
C ASP A 223 3.84 9.70 -7.62
N HIS A 224 4.68 9.75 -6.58
CA HIS A 224 6.09 9.37 -6.68
C HIS A 224 6.27 7.88 -6.98
N SER A 225 5.58 6.99 -6.24
CA SER A 225 5.68 5.53 -6.47
C SER A 225 5.17 5.12 -7.84
N CYS A 226 4.08 5.72 -8.31
CA CYS A 226 3.43 5.39 -9.57
C CYS A 226 4.23 5.91 -10.78
N ALA A 227 5.00 7.00 -10.62
CA ALA A 227 5.90 7.56 -11.62
C ALA A 227 7.20 6.74 -11.84
N ALA A 228 7.46 5.72 -11.03
CA ALA A 228 8.70 4.96 -11.11
C ALA A 228 8.94 4.33 -12.51
N PRO A 229 10.20 4.11 -12.94
CA PRO A 229 10.48 3.47 -14.22
C PRO A 229 9.91 2.05 -14.34
N SER A 230 9.71 1.57 -15.58
CA SER A 230 9.29 0.18 -15.85
C SER A 230 10.41 -0.84 -15.58
N THR A 231 11.66 -0.38 -15.48
CA THR A 231 12.84 -1.21 -15.14
C THR A 231 12.85 -1.66 -13.68
N CYS A 232 12.05 -1.03 -12.82
CA CYS A 232 12.03 -1.34 -11.39
C CYS A 232 11.55 -2.74 -11.05
N ALA A 233 10.55 -3.26 -11.77
CA ALA A 233 10.04 -4.61 -11.50
C ALA A 233 11.11 -5.70 -11.68
N PRO A 234 11.82 -5.79 -12.83
CA PRO A 234 12.91 -6.76 -12.97
C PRO A 234 14.11 -6.47 -12.06
N TYR A 235 14.43 -5.19 -11.79
CA TYR A 235 15.50 -4.82 -10.87
C TYR A 235 15.22 -5.32 -9.44
N LEU A 236 14.06 -5.00 -8.87
CA LEU A 236 13.69 -5.44 -7.52
C LEU A 236 13.53 -6.97 -7.44
N SER A 237 13.09 -7.64 -8.51
CA SER A 237 13.08 -9.10 -8.58
C SER A 237 14.49 -9.70 -8.53
N SER A 238 15.49 -9.03 -9.11
CA SER A 238 16.89 -9.46 -9.05
C SER A 238 17.50 -9.27 -7.65
N LEU A 239 17.14 -8.17 -6.98
CA LEU A 239 17.47 -7.96 -5.57
C LEU A 239 16.86 -9.04 -4.69
N ALA A 240 15.58 -9.40 -4.92
CA ALA A 240 14.92 -10.47 -4.17
C ALA A 240 15.64 -11.82 -4.32
N ALA A 241 16.09 -12.16 -5.53
CA ALA A 241 16.85 -13.39 -5.78
C ALA A 241 18.19 -13.38 -5.03
N THR A 242 18.90 -12.25 -5.05
CA THR A 242 20.18 -12.08 -4.33
C THR A 242 19.96 -12.14 -2.82
N LEU A 243 18.93 -11.48 -2.30
CA LEU A 243 18.53 -11.50 -0.89
C LEU A 243 18.26 -12.93 -0.43
N ASN A 244 17.49 -13.69 -1.21
CA ASN A 244 17.15 -15.08 -0.87
C ASN A 244 18.41 -15.96 -0.70
N SER A 245 19.43 -15.77 -1.55
CA SER A 245 20.70 -16.49 -1.40
C SER A 245 21.55 -15.98 -0.23
N THR A 246 21.72 -14.66 -0.10
CA THR A 246 22.59 -14.03 0.90
C THR A 246 22.04 -14.17 2.32
N CYS A 247 20.73 -14.02 2.48
CA CYS A 247 20.02 -14.11 3.76
C CYS A 247 19.43 -15.50 4.02
N SER A 248 19.88 -16.55 3.32
CA SER A 248 19.27 -17.89 3.42
C SER A 248 19.19 -18.43 4.86
N LEU A 249 20.24 -18.20 5.67
CA LEU A 249 20.24 -18.58 7.08
C LEU A 249 19.22 -17.79 7.90
N ASP A 250 19.13 -16.47 7.68
CA ASP A 250 18.18 -15.58 8.35
C ASP A 250 16.72 -15.90 7.99
N LEU A 251 16.47 -16.17 6.71
CA LEU A 251 15.16 -16.61 6.22
C LEU A 251 14.76 -17.96 6.79
N SER A 252 15.70 -18.91 6.91
CA SER A 252 15.43 -20.21 7.53
C SER A 252 15.10 -20.13 9.02
N ARG A 253 15.53 -19.06 9.69
CA ARG A 253 15.23 -18.75 11.09
C ARG A 253 14.04 -17.80 11.24
N SER A 254 13.35 -17.49 10.15
CA SER A 254 12.21 -16.56 10.14
C SER A 254 12.57 -15.19 10.72
N ASN A 255 13.78 -14.69 10.43
CA ASN A 255 14.16 -13.33 10.82
C ASN A 255 13.15 -12.35 10.18
N PRO A 256 12.47 -11.50 10.98
CA PRO A 256 11.38 -10.67 10.49
C PRO A 256 11.85 -9.65 9.47
N THR A 257 13.03 -9.03 9.67
CA THR A 257 13.59 -8.03 8.76
C THR A 257 13.94 -8.64 7.41
N ALA A 258 14.61 -9.79 7.40
CA ALA A 258 14.95 -10.50 6.16
C ALA A 258 13.69 -10.96 5.42
N THR A 259 12.69 -11.45 6.16
CA THR A 259 11.41 -11.91 5.60
C THR A 259 10.65 -10.74 4.97
N MET A 260 10.43 -9.63 5.69
CA MET A 260 9.77 -8.43 5.17
C MET A 260 10.50 -7.82 3.97
N ALA A 261 11.84 -7.85 3.96
CA ALA A 261 12.61 -7.38 2.81
C ALA A 261 12.38 -8.27 1.59
N LEU A 262 12.37 -9.59 1.76
CA LEU A 262 12.11 -10.53 0.67
C LEU A 262 10.67 -10.40 0.13
N THR A 263 9.67 -10.45 1.01
CA THR A 263 8.25 -10.36 0.64
C THR A 263 7.94 -9.02 0.00
N GLY A 264 8.42 -7.91 0.57
CA GLY A 264 8.24 -6.58 0.01
C GLY A 264 8.86 -6.43 -1.39
N LEU A 265 10.04 -7.00 -1.65
CA LEU A 265 10.65 -6.97 -2.98
C LEU A 265 9.85 -7.81 -3.99
N LEU A 266 9.41 -9.02 -3.62
CA LEU A 266 8.63 -9.89 -4.49
C LEU A 266 7.21 -9.37 -4.75
N ALA A 267 6.62 -8.67 -3.79
CA ALA A 267 5.27 -8.13 -3.87
C ALA A 267 5.18 -6.86 -4.74
N TYR A 268 6.31 -6.18 -4.99
CA TYR A 268 6.36 -4.88 -5.69
C TYR A 268 5.51 -4.80 -6.96
N PRO A 269 5.57 -5.75 -7.93
CA PRO A 269 4.82 -5.60 -9.17
C PRO A 269 3.31 -5.53 -8.95
N SER A 270 2.80 -6.41 -8.08
CA SER A 270 1.38 -6.50 -7.76
C SER A 270 0.90 -5.32 -6.93
N LEU A 271 1.66 -4.94 -5.91
CA LEU A 271 1.32 -3.84 -5.02
C LEU A 271 1.39 -2.50 -5.71
N ARG A 272 2.43 -2.25 -6.51
CA ARG A 272 2.52 -1.04 -7.31
C ARG A 272 1.30 -0.91 -8.23
N THR A 273 0.90 -1.98 -8.88
CA THR A 273 -0.27 -1.94 -9.76
C THR A 273 -1.54 -1.65 -8.95
N ALA A 274 -1.74 -2.34 -7.81
CA ALA A 274 -2.91 -2.16 -6.96
C ALA A 274 -2.99 -0.76 -6.34
N THR A 275 -1.89 -0.20 -5.85
CA THR A 275 -1.87 1.13 -5.20
C THR A 275 -1.98 2.28 -6.20
N CYS A 276 -1.57 2.05 -7.45
CA CYS A 276 -1.70 3.02 -8.54
C CYS A 276 -3.06 2.99 -9.25
N LEU A 277 -3.98 2.09 -8.86
CA LEU A 277 -5.35 2.13 -9.36
C LEU A 277 -6.03 3.42 -8.95
N LYS A 278 -6.75 4.03 -9.90
CA LYS A 278 -7.54 5.24 -9.68
C LYS A 278 -9.03 4.94 -9.80
N SER A 279 -9.81 5.60 -8.95
CA SER A 279 -11.26 5.61 -9.01
C SER A 279 -11.77 6.40 -10.23
N SER A 280 -13.08 6.38 -10.46
CA SER A 280 -13.71 7.19 -11.53
C SER A 280 -13.57 8.69 -11.33
N THR A 281 -13.32 9.15 -10.10
CA THR A 281 -13.11 10.57 -9.77
C THR A 281 -11.64 10.99 -9.90
N GLY A 282 -10.74 10.04 -10.19
CA GLY A 282 -9.31 10.28 -10.36
C GLY A 282 -8.49 10.21 -9.07
N SER A 283 -9.11 9.96 -7.92
CA SER A 283 -8.42 9.66 -6.65
C SER A 283 -7.80 8.26 -6.68
N TYR A 284 -6.70 8.04 -5.96
CA TYR A 284 -6.14 6.71 -5.80
C TYR A 284 -7.04 5.84 -4.95
N CYS A 285 -7.33 4.62 -5.41
CA CYS A 285 -8.12 3.64 -4.66
C CYS A 285 -7.54 3.35 -3.28
N PHE A 286 -6.20 3.34 -3.16
CA PHE A 286 -5.51 3.13 -1.88
C PHE A 286 -5.70 4.32 -0.92
N ALA A 287 -5.64 5.56 -1.44
CA ALA A 287 -5.88 6.75 -0.64
C ALA A 287 -7.33 6.82 -0.16
N ASP A 288 -8.28 6.48 -1.03
CA ASP A 288 -9.70 6.41 -0.66
C ASP A 288 -9.95 5.33 0.41
N ALA A 289 -9.31 4.15 0.28
CA ALA A 289 -9.44 3.06 1.25
C ALA A 289 -8.91 3.45 2.64
N ILE A 290 -7.77 4.14 2.71
CA ILE A 290 -7.15 4.54 3.99
C ILE A 290 -7.89 5.70 4.66
N THR A 291 -8.49 6.59 3.86
CA THR A 291 -9.17 7.78 4.37
C THR A 291 -10.66 7.55 4.58
N ASN A 292 -11.16 6.33 4.30
CA ASN A 292 -12.55 5.98 4.52
C ASN A 292 -12.85 5.87 6.02
N SER A 293 -13.46 6.92 6.56
CA SER A 293 -13.89 6.98 7.96
C SER A 293 -15.04 6.02 8.30
N THR A 294 -15.65 5.39 7.29
CA THR A 294 -16.77 4.45 7.47
C THR A 294 -16.30 3.01 7.60
N SER A 295 -15.09 2.69 7.12
CA SER A 295 -14.50 1.36 7.14
C SER A 295 -12.97 1.50 7.17
N ASP A 296 -12.40 1.46 8.38
CA ASP A 296 -10.96 1.53 8.63
C ASP A 296 -10.19 0.29 8.13
N GLU A 297 -10.93 -0.77 7.80
CA GLU A 297 -10.40 -2.04 7.33
C GLU A 297 -10.35 -2.14 5.79
N ASP A 298 -10.81 -1.12 5.04
CA ASP A 298 -10.77 -1.09 3.57
C ASP A 298 -9.34 -1.24 3.01
N ALA A 299 -8.34 -0.78 3.76
CA ALA A 299 -6.93 -0.88 3.40
C ALA A 299 -6.35 -2.30 3.60
N TYR A 300 -7.02 -3.18 4.36
CA TYR A 300 -6.47 -4.50 4.72
C TYR A 300 -6.24 -5.38 3.49
N VAL A 301 -7.06 -5.21 2.45
CA VAL A 301 -6.92 -5.96 1.20
C VAL A 301 -5.54 -5.80 0.57
N TYR A 302 -4.87 -4.66 0.75
CA TYR A 302 -3.55 -4.41 0.18
C TYR A 302 -2.47 -5.28 0.83
N TYR A 303 -2.65 -5.73 2.07
CA TYR A 303 -1.70 -6.62 2.73
C TYR A 303 -1.68 -8.03 2.15
N LEU A 304 -2.70 -8.43 1.36
CA LEU A 304 -2.63 -9.65 0.56
C LEU A 304 -1.42 -9.65 -0.37
N GLY A 305 -1.04 -8.47 -0.89
CA GLY A 305 0.10 -8.32 -1.80
C GLY A 305 1.42 -8.80 -1.20
N VAL A 306 1.64 -8.55 0.10
CA VAL A 306 2.83 -9.01 0.85
C VAL A 306 2.66 -10.41 1.45
N GLY A 307 1.51 -11.05 1.24
CA GLY A 307 1.25 -12.43 1.69
C GLY A 307 0.61 -12.53 3.07
N ASN A 308 0.06 -11.44 3.61
CA ASN A 308 -0.70 -11.51 4.86
C ASN A 308 -2.12 -11.95 4.56
N GLU A 309 -2.65 -12.85 5.39
CA GLU A 309 -4.03 -13.31 5.30
C GLU A 309 -5.01 -12.19 5.66
N LEU A 310 -6.17 -12.20 5.00
CA LEU A 310 -7.25 -11.29 5.34
C LEU A 310 -8.03 -11.85 6.54
N PRO A 311 -8.21 -11.09 7.64
CA PRO A 311 -9.04 -11.52 8.74
C PRO A 311 -10.47 -11.85 8.26
N SER A 312 -11.02 -12.99 8.68
CA SER A 312 -12.38 -13.39 8.30
C SER A 312 -13.47 -12.43 8.79
N THR A 313 -13.16 -11.58 9.78
CA THR A 313 -14.04 -10.55 10.31
C THR A 313 -13.92 -9.21 9.59
N THR A 314 -13.06 -9.09 8.58
CA THR A 314 -12.84 -7.83 7.87
C THR A 314 -14.15 -7.29 7.30
N ARG A 315 -14.38 -6.00 7.47
CA ARG A 315 -15.41 -5.18 6.87
C ARG A 315 -14.76 -4.39 5.75
N MET A 316 -15.42 -4.35 4.61
CA MET A 316 -14.90 -3.63 3.46
C MET A 316 -16.03 -3.04 2.64
N THR A 317 -15.75 -1.88 2.04
CA THR A 317 -16.68 -1.23 1.12
C THR A 317 -16.64 -1.93 -0.24
N CYS A 318 -17.75 -2.57 -0.61
CA CYS A 318 -17.88 -3.30 -1.88
C CYS A 318 -18.05 -2.35 -3.08
N ASN A 319 -16.93 -1.81 -3.56
CA ASN A 319 -16.88 -0.87 -4.67
C ASN A 319 -16.00 -1.40 -5.82
N LYS A 320 -15.90 -0.60 -6.89
CA LYS A 320 -15.07 -0.95 -8.06
C LYS A 320 -13.57 -1.05 -7.71
N CYS A 321 -13.06 -0.16 -6.86
CA CYS A 321 -11.66 -0.17 -6.44
C CYS A 321 -11.29 -1.51 -5.78
N LEU A 322 -12.10 -1.99 -4.83
CA LEU A 322 -11.88 -3.28 -4.19
C LEU A 322 -11.85 -4.42 -5.23
N LYS A 323 -12.81 -4.43 -6.16
CA LYS A 323 -12.89 -5.45 -7.21
C LYS A 323 -11.67 -5.46 -8.12
N ASP A 324 -11.17 -4.28 -8.49
CA ASP A 324 -9.99 -4.13 -9.33
C ASP A 324 -8.71 -4.56 -8.58
N VAL A 325 -8.55 -4.18 -7.31
CA VAL A 325 -7.41 -4.56 -6.45
C VAL A 325 -7.35 -6.08 -6.29
N VAL A 326 -8.46 -6.73 -5.96
CA VAL A 326 -8.52 -8.19 -5.86
C VAL A 326 -8.28 -8.85 -7.22
N GLY A 327 -8.70 -8.22 -8.32
CA GLY A 327 -8.38 -8.66 -9.67
C GLY A 327 -6.88 -8.64 -9.96
N VAL A 328 -6.18 -7.58 -9.57
CA VAL A 328 -4.71 -7.45 -9.69
C VAL A 328 -4.02 -8.56 -8.91
N PHE A 329 -4.43 -8.80 -7.67
CA PHE A 329 -3.87 -9.86 -6.84
C PHE A 329 -4.16 -11.26 -7.37
N GLY A 330 -5.35 -11.48 -7.96
CA GLY A 330 -5.68 -12.75 -8.60
C GLY A 330 -4.83 -13.05 -9.81
N ALA A 331 -4.57 -12.04 -10.64
CA ALA A 331 -3.64 -12.16 -11.76
C ALA A 331 -2.21 -12.41 -11.27
N ALA A 332 -1.76 -11.70 -10.23
CA ALA A 332 -0.43 -11.86 -9.66
C ALA A 332 -0.20 -13.24 -9.03
N ALA A 333 -1.25 -13.85 -8.46
CA ALA A 333 -1.20 -15.18 -7.85
C ALA A 333 -0.91 -16.31 -8.86
N ALA A 334 -1.03 -16.03 -10.16
CA ALA A 334 -0.56 -16.94 -11.21
C ALA A 334 0.96 -17.16 -11.16
N ASN A 335 1.72 -16.17 -10.67
CA ASN A 335 3.12 -16.34 -10.33
C ASN A 335 3.25 -16.88 -8.90
N ARG A 336 3.61 -18.16 -8.76
CA ARG A 336 3.69 -18.84 -7.47
C ARG A 336 4.82 -18.39 -6.56
N THR A 337 5.76 -17.57 -7.07
CA THR A 337 6.79 -16.94 -6.24
C THR A 337 6.32 -15.62 -5.61
N ALA A 338 5.18 -15.07 -6.05
CA ALA A 338 4.62 -13.87 -5.43
C ALA A 338 3.98 -14.22 -4.08
N PRO A 339 4.18 -13.42 -3.01
CA PRO A 339 3.64 -13.70 -1.67
C PRO A 339 2.12 -13.88 -1.68
N VAL A 340 1.41 -13.09 -2.47
CA VAL A 340 -0.04 -13.15 -2.63
C VAL A 340 -0.57 -14.51 -3.12
N ALA A 341 0.26 -15.31 -3.81
CA ALA A 341 -0.17 -16.61 -4.33
C ALA A 341 -0.53 -17.61 -3.23
N ALA A 342 0.03 -17.43 -2.03
CA ALA A 342 -0.23 -18.29 -0.88
C ALA A 342 -1.56 -17.98 -0.17
N VAL A 343 -2.04 -16.73 -0.26
CA VAL A 343 -3.19 -16.23 0.53
C VAL A 343 -4.37 -15.75 -0.32
N TYR A 344 -4.23 -15.76 -1.65
CA TYR A 344 -5.25 -15.20 -2.54
C TYR A 344 -6.60 -15.91 -2.43
N ALA A 345 -6.61 -17.24 -2.37
CA ALA A 345 -7.84 -18.03 -2.37
C ALA A 345 -8.66 -17.76 -1.10
N GLU A 346 -8.01 -17.79 0.07
CA GLU A 346 -8.64 -17.44 1.34
C GLU A 346 -9.09 -15.98 1.35
N GLY A 347 -8.25 -15.06 0.89
CA GLY A 347 -8.59 -13.64 0.82
C GLY A 347 -9.79 -13.35 -0.09
N ALA A 348 -9.87 -13.98 -1.26
CA ALA A 348 -10.99 -13.86 -2.18
C ALA A 348 -12.28 -14.44 -1.60
N ALA A 349 -12.20 -15.52 -0.83
CA ALA A 349 -13.34 -16.08 -0.11
C ALA A 349 -13.87 -15.12 0.97
N VAL A 350 -13.00 -14.42 1.71
CA VAL A 350 -13.42 -13.36 2.65
C VAL A 350 -14.13 -12.23 1.92
N VAL A 351 -13.57 -11.75 0.80
CA VAL A 351 -14.18 -10.70 -0.02
C VAL A 351 -15.57 -11.12 -0.52
N ASN A 352 -15.73 -12.36 -1.01
CA ASN A 352 -17.03 -12.88 -1.43
C ASN A 352 -18.00 -13.10 -0.25
N GLY A 353 -17.50 -13.40 0.94
CA GLY A 353 -18.29 -13.46 2.16
C GLY A 353 -18.90 -12.10 2.53
N VAL A 354 -18.15 -11.00 2.33
CA VAL A 354 -18.60 -9.63 2.65
C VAL A 354 -19.43 -9.01 1.52
N CYS A 355 -18.98 -9.14 0.27
CA CYS A 355 -19.57 -8.48 -0.89
C CYS A 355 -20.59 -9.31 -1.67
N GLY A 356 -20.80 -10.56 -1.25
CA GLY A 356 -21.71 -11.50 -1.90
C GLY A 356 -20.98 -12.51 -2.79
N LYS A 357 -21.58 -13.70 -2.88
CA LYS A 357 -21.01 -14.85 -3.58
C LYS A 357 -20.71 -14.50 -5.05
N GLY A 358 -19.47 -14.78 -5.48
CA GLY A 358 -19.03 -14.58 -6.86
C GLY A 358 -18.74 -13.13 -7.23
N TRP A 359 -18.54 -12.25 -6.24
CA TRP A 359 -18.14 -10.86 -6.48
C TRP A 359 -16.77 -10.77 -7.17
N VAL A 360 -15.82 -11.59 -6.70
CA VAL A 360 -14.47 -11.80 -7.24
C VAL A 360 -14.23 -13.28 -7.54
N ASN A 361 -13.23 -13.57 -8.38
CA ASN A 361 -12.84 -14.95 -8.68
C ASN A 361 -12.00 -15.53 -7.53
N GLU A 362 -12.44 -16.63 -6.93
CA GLU A 362 -11.72 -17.31 -5.84
C GLU A 362 -10.61 -18.24 -6.36
N THR A 363 -10.61 -18.57 -7.65
CA THR A 363 -9.64 -19.52 -8.19
C THR A 363 -8.32 -18.84 -8.49
N VAL A 364 -7.23 -19.38 -7.96
CA VAL A 364 -5.89 -18.99 -8.41
C VAL A 364 -5.69 -19.48 -9.86
N PRO A 365 -5.25 -18.61 -10.78
CA PRO A 365 -4.99 -19.03 -12.15
C PRO A 365 -3.95 -20.16 -12.24
N SER A 366 -3.96 -20.87 -13.36
CA SER A 366 -2.90 -21.82 -13.70
C SER A 366 -1.53 -21.16 -13.55
N ALA A 367 -0.58 -21.88 -12.95
CA ALA A 367 0.75 -21.35 -12.72
C ALA A 367 1.38 -20.91 -14.06
N LEU A 368 2.10 -19.78 -14.05
CA LEU A 368 2.93 -19.42 -15.19
C LEU A 368 4.01 -20.51 -15.35
N THR A 369 3.81 -21.43 -16.28
CA THR A 369 4.90 -22.24 -16.82
C THR A 369 5.80 -21.28 -17.58
N GLY A 370 6.87 -20.82 -16.94
CA GLY A 370 7.95 -20.15 -17.63
C GLY A 370 8.41 -21.06 -18.76
N ALA A 371 8.07 -20.71 -20.00
CA ALA A 371 8.80 -21.23 -21.14
C ALA A 371 10.25 -20.82 -20.88
N ALA A 372 11.09 -21.77 -20.50
CA ALA A 372 12.52 -21.62 -20.70
C ALA A 372 12.66 -21.21 -22.16
N ALA A 373 12.99 -19.94 -22.40
CA ALA A 373 13.43 -19.48 -23.69
C ALA A 373 14.78 -20.17 -23.93
N SER A 374 14.72 -21.45 -24.29
CA SER A 374 15.81 -22.14 -24.93
C SER A 374 16.10 -21.34 -26.19
N SER A 375 17.17 -20.57 -26.13
CA SER A 375 17.89 -20.04 -27.27
C SER A 375 18.22 -21.20 -28.22
N ARG A 376 17.29 -21.50 -29.12
CA ARG A 376 17.55 -22.33 -30.28
C ARG A 376 17.09 -21.52 -31.48
N GLY A 377 18.10 -21.10 -32.24
CA GLY A 377 17.97 -20.21 -33.37
C GLY A 377 16.92 -20.67 -34.36
N LEU A 378 16.43 -19.67 -35.11
CA LEU A 378 15.78 -19.83 -36.40
C LEU A 378 16.40 -20.99 -37.19
N GLY A 379 15.62 -22.06 -37.39
CA GLY A 379 16.00 -23.15 -38.26
C GLY A 379 15.32 -24.45 -37.87
N GLY A 380 14.07 -24.64 -38.28
CA GLY A 380 13.44 -25.96 -38.20
C GLY A 380 11.92 -25.93 -38.19
N VAL A 381 11.34 -25.79 -39.38
CA VAL A 381 9.97 -26.24 -39.65
C VAL A 381 9.90 -27.74 -39.38
N VAL A 382 9.10 -28.20 -38.41
CA VAL A 382 8.61 -29.58 -38.40
C VAL A 382 7.13 -29.58 -38.07
N VAL A 383 6.38 -29.88 -39.12
CA VAL A 383 4.98 -30.29 -39.15
C VAL A 383 4.77 -31.53 -38.26
N ALA A 384 3.74 -31.53 -37.43
CA ALA A 384 3.13 -32.78 -36.97
C ALA A 384 1.63 -32.55 -36.75
N VAL A 385 0.86 -32.81 -37.82
CA VAL A 385 -0.58 -33.08 -37.73
C VAL A 385 -0.75 -34.60 -37.86
N VAL A 386 -1.73 -35.10 -37.12
CA VAL A 386 -2.60 -36.27 -37.32
C VAL A 386 -2.28 -37.64 -36.67
N VAL A 387 -3.36 -38.14 -36.02
CA VAL A 387 -3.86 -39.51 -35.79
C VAL A 387 -3.36 -40.32 -34.59
N GLY A 388 -4.33 -40.73 -33.76
CA GLY A 388 -4.20 -41.86 -32.83
C GLY A 388 -5.50 -42.23 -32.13
N VAL A 389 -6.59 -42.43 -32.88
CA VAL A 389 -7.84 -43.05 -32.39
C VAL A 389 -7.71 -44.57 -32.55
N VAL A 390 -7.89 -45.28 -31.42
CA VAL A 390 -8.52 -46.63 -31.27
C VAL A 390 -7.66 -47.92 -31.35
N MET A 391 -8.02 -48.82 -30.42
CA MET A 391 -7.71 -50.25 -30.22
C MET A 391 -6.48 -50.56 -29.32
N VAL A 392 -6.48 -51.46 -28.32
CA VAL A 392 -7.41 -52.52 -27.87
C VAL A 392 -6.87 -53.21 -26.60
N VAL A 393 -7.76 -53.71 -25.74
CA VAL A 393 -7.63 -54.86 -24.80
C VAL A 393 -6.75 -54.72 -23.54
N MET A 394 -7.42 -54.60 -22.38
CA MET A 394 -7.65 -55.70 -21.44
C MET A 394 -9.00 -55.52 -20.74
#